data_AF-A0A1Y3QNU0-F1
#
_entry.id   AF-A0A1Y3QNU0-F1
#
_cell.length_a   1.000
_cell.length_b   1.000
_cell.length_c   1.000
_cell.angle_alpha   90.00
_cell.angle_beta   90.00
_cell.angle_gamma   90.00
#
_symmetry.space_group_name_H-M   'P 1'
#
loop_
_entity.id
_entity.type
_entity.pdbx_description
1 polymer ?
#
loop_
_entity_poly.entity_id
_entity_poly.type
_entity_poly.pdbx_seq_one_letter_code
_entity_poly.pdbx_strand_id
1 'polypeptide(L)'
;MVVTGLSGEHARNYRLAESGNMPATLTINRRPLQVVTDPIALIYGDTSGGRGLGENPLPVLKGVLPGDEVQLTGEGFYRVQKDPEDTYPRAGLDIPVGHYFILAYSDREIPLTGRDSANYVLHGASVPEISLEVRPKPITYTITVPSFEYGDPDFPTAVQVTLNGLVPGDAVESELDFWRDGTPWEWSPLPDVGDYTVALRTLTGPAAGNYVLAETGNTIGQFSVIPRLINPSLSSYDSVYGDPVLVDFEQGVKLQIGVRLDDGTIIKLPDAGNYNGKAVVAELVGDYAYRYRLPAPDERNTGNLWVQKRPVTGLSQALWGTKPVRGVSASSARDDPVHQAG
;
A
#
# COMPACT_ATOMS: atom_id res chain seq x y z
N MET A 1 -74.00 -21.46 6.92
CA MET A 1 -74.62 -20.39 7.74
C MET A 1 -76.04 -20.81 8.08
N VAL A 2 -76.48 -20.68 9.34
CA VAL A 2 -77.88 -20.93 9.71
C VAL A 2 -78.56 -19.57 9.81
N VAL A 3 -79.71 -19.40 9.17
CA VAL A 3 -80.52 -18.18 9.34
C VAL A 3 -81.11 -18.24 10.75
N THR A 4 -80.61 -17.41 11.65
CA THR A 4 -81.01 -17.38 13.06
C THR A 4 -82.09 -16.35 13.37
N GLY A 5 -82.47 -15.53 12.38
CA GLY A 5 -83.52 -14.52 12.52
C GLY A 5 -83.82 -13.79 11.21
N LEU A 6 -84.96 -13.10 11.18
CA LEU A 6 -85.38 -12.21 10.10
C LEU A 6 -85.25 -10.76 10.60
N SER A 7 -84.79 -9.83 9.77
CA SER A 7 -84.65 -8.41 10.09
C SER A 7 -85.35 -7.51 9.05
N GLY A 8 -85.69 -6.27 9.45
CA GLY A 8 -86.46 -5.30 8.64
C GLY A 8 -87.84 -4.95 9.22
N GLU A 9 -88.45 -3.84 8.78
CA GLU A 9 -89.70 -3.31 9.34
C GLU A 9 -90.87 -4.32 9.35
N HIS A 10 -90.87 -5.25 8.39
CA HIS A 10 -91.91 -6.25 8.26
C HIS A 10 -91.52 -7.64 8.77
N ALA A 11 -90.32 -7.82 9.35
CA ALA A 11 -89.84 -9.12 9.82
C ALA A 11 -90.78 -9.77 10.85
N ARG A 12 -91.48 -8.95 11.66
CA ARG A 12 -92.49 -9.39 12.62
C ARG A 12 -93.67 -10.17 12.00
N ASN A 13 -93.91 -10.02 10.70
CA ASN A 13 -95.02 -10.68 10.00
C ASN A 13 -94.66 -12.08 9.48
N TYR A 14 -93.40 -12.52 9.64
CA TYR A 14 -92.91 -13.78 9.08
C TYR A 14 -92.22 -14.62 10.16
N ARG A 15 -92.30 -15.94 10.03
CA ARG A 15 -91.56 -16.91 10.84
C ARG A 15 -90.81 -17.84 9.88
N LEU A 16 -89.58 -18.21 10.23
CA LEU A 16 -88.84 -19.24 9.49
C LEU A 16 -89.63 -20.54 9.55
N ALA A 17 -89.81 -21.20 8.40
CA ALA A 17 -90.52 -22.48 8.33
C ALA A 17 -89.78 -23.55 9.16
N GLU A 18 -90.52 -24.46 9.80
CA GLU A 18 -89.94 -25.51 10.66
C GLU A 18 -89.22 -26.61 9.86
N SER A 19 -89.44 -26.65 8.54
CA SER A 19 -88.81 -27.58 7.60
C SER A 19 -88.66 -26.93 6.21
N GLY A 20 -87.86 -27.53 5.33
CA GLY A 20 -87.61 -27.01 3.97
C GLY A 20 -86.51 -25.95 3.87
N ASN A 21 -85.92 -25.52 4.99
CA ASN A 21 -84.71 -24.69 4.97
C ASN A 21 -83.52 -25.55 4.52
N MET A 22 -82.93 -25.20 3.38
CA MET A 22 -81.70 -25.84 2.93
C MET A 22 -80.49 -25.14 3.59
N PRO A 23 -79.60 -25.87 4.28
CA PRO A 23 -78.35 -25.29 4.72
C PRO A 23 -77.53 -24.90 3.49
N ALA A 24 -77.15 -23.62 3.42
CA ALA A 24 -76.18 -23.15 2.44
C ALA A 24 -74.79 -23.12 3.10
N THR A 25 -73.83 -23.74 2.42
CA THR A 25 -72.42 -23.62 2.76
C THR A 25 -71.89 -22.33 2.14
N LEU A 26 -71.37 -21.43 2.96
CA LEU A 26 -70.56 -20.31 2.51
C LEU A 26 -69.10 -20.70 2.71
N THR A 27 -68.38 -20.88 1.62
CA THR A 27 -66.93 -21.09 1.66
C THR A 27 -66.26 -19.74 1.48
N ILE A 28 -65.56 -19.27 2.52
CA ILE A 28 -64.69 -18.10 2.43
C ILE A 28 -63.28 -18.63 2.22
N ASN A 29 -62.74 -18.39 1.02
CA ASN A 29 -61.37 -18.77 0.70
C ASN A 29 -60.40 -17.75 1.30
N ARG A 30 -59.21 -18.23 1.67
CA ARG A 30 -58.10 -17.37 2.10
C ARG A 30 -57.68 -16.44 0.96
N ARG A 31 -57.31 -15.21 1.30
CA ARG A 31 -56.89 -14.21 0.32
C ARG A 31 -55.46 -14.48 -0.15
N PRO A 32 -55.22 -14.63 -1.46
CA PRO A 32 -53.86 -14.79 -1.97
C PRO A 32 -53.06 -13.49 -1.80
N LEU A 33 -51.82 -13.62 -1.32
CA LEU A 33 -50.84 -12.55 -1.23
C LEU A 33 -49.81 -12.63 -2.35
N GLN A 34 -49.16 -11.49 -2.60
CA GLN A 34 -48.00 -11.37 -3.46
C GLN A 34 -46.83 -10.80 -2.66
N VAL A 35 -45.62 -11.03 -3.17
CA VAL A 35 -44.41 -10.39 -2.67
C VAL A 35 -43.95 -9.34 -3.67
N VAL A 36 -43.64 -8.14 -3.20
CA VAL A 36 -43.02 -7.08 -4.01
C VAL A 36 -41.81 -6.55 -3.27
N THR A 37 -40.68 -6.46 -3.98
CA THR A 37 -39.47 -5.79 -3.51
C THR A 37 -38.69 -5.25 -4.68
N ASP A 38 -37.92 -4.22 -4.42
CA ASP A 38 -36.87 -3.78 -5.31
C ASP A 38 -35.65 -4.71 -5.19
N PRO A 39 -34.72 -4.69 -6.17
CA PRO A 39 -33.44 -5.37 -6.06
C PRO A 39 -32.74 -5.03 -4.74
N ILE A 40 -32.15 -6.04 -4.10
CA ILE A 40 -31.46 -5.89 -2.83
C ILE A 40 -29.97 -5.74 -3.11
N ALA A 41 -29.33 -4.76 -2.49
CA ALA A 41 -27.88 -4.59 -2.54
C ALA A 41 -27.30 -4.66 -1.13
N LEU A 42 -26.31 -5.52 -0.92
CA LEU A 42 -25.61 -5.72 0.35
C LEU A 42 -24.12 -5.43 0.17
N ILE A 43 -23.43 -5.12 1.27
CA ILE A 43 -21.97 -5.15 1.31
C ILE A 43 -21.53 -6.49 1.89
N TYR A 44 -20.48 -7.08 1.33
CA TYR A 44 -19.88 -8.29 1.88
C TYR A 44 -19.57 -8.12 3.37
N GLY A 45 -19.92 -9.11 4.20
CA GLY A 45 -19.80 -9.02 5.65
C GLY A 45 -21.05 -8.53 6.39
N ASP A 46 -22.04 -7.95 5.70
CA ASP A 46 -23.28 -7.48 6.35
C ASP A 46 -24.17 -8.65 6.83
N THR A 47 -23.97 -9.84 6.25
CA THR A 47 -24.67 -11.08 6.62
C THR A 47 -23.97 -11.86 7.75
N SER A 48 -22.81 -11.37 8.22
CA SER A 48 -22.01 -12.03 9.25
C SER A 48 -22.74 -12.05 10.61
N GLY A 49 -22.44 -13.06 11.43
CA GLY A 49 -22.99 -13.17 12.79
C GLY A 49 -24.42 -13.71 12.86
N GLY A 50 -24.91 -14.39 11.81
CA GLY A 50 -26.22 -15.03 11.82
C GLY A 50 -27.37 -14.08 11.44
N ARG A 51 -27.07 -12.87 10.96
CA ARG A 51 -28.04 -12.02 10.27
C ARG A 51 -28.40 -12.68 8.95
N GLY A 52 -29.42 -13.53 8.99
CA GLY A 52 -30.03 -14.03 7.77
C GLY A 52 -30.51 -12.87 6.91
N LEU A 53 -30.73 -13.13 5.63
CA LEU A 53 -31.36 -12.18 4.70
C LEU A 53 -32.70 -11.60 5.20
N GLY A 54 -33.24 -12.14 6.29
CA GLY A 54 -34.44 -11.67 6.97
C GLY A 54 -34.35 -10.35 7.75
N GLU A 55 -33.17 -9.72 7.87
CA GLU A 55 -33.01 -8.42 8.55
C GLU A 55 -32.68 -7.23 7.63
N ASN A 56 -32.28 -7.50 6.38
CA ASN A 56 -32.15 -6.51 5.30
C ASN A 56 -33.48 -6.41 4.54
N PRO A 57 -33.84 -5.29 3.87
CA PRO A 57 -35.22 -4.95 3.52
C PRO A 57 -35.98 -6.16 2.98
N LEU A 58 -36.84 -6.70 3.85
CA LEU A 58 -37.59 -7.90 3.56
C LEU A 58 -38.54 -7.61 2.39
N PRO A 59 -38.84 -8.63 1.59
CA PRO A 59 -39.86 -8.48 0.59
C PRO A 59 -41.20 -8.10 1.23
N VAL A 60 -41.88 -7.09 0.72
CA VAL A 60 -43.12 -6.58 1.31
C VAL A 60 -44.30 -7.42 0.83
N LEU A 61 -45.19 -7.79 1.76
CA LEU A 61 -46.46 -8.45 1.44
C LEU A 61 -47.41 -7.44 0.80
N LYS A 62 -47.88 -7.75 -0.41
CA LYS A 62 -48.92 -6.99 -1.12
C LYS A 62 -50.24 -7.75 -1.07
N GLY A 63 -51.30 -7.03 -0.71
CA GLY A 63 -52.67 -7.56 -0.63
C GLY A 63 -53.21 -7.80 0.77
N VAL A 64 -52.42 -7.49 1.81
CA VAL A 64 -52.89 -7.43 3.21
C VAL A 64 -53.87 -6.26 3.35
N LEU A 65 -55.01 -6.51 3.99
CA LEU A 65 -56.02 -5.47 4.22
C LEU A 65 -55.56 -4.47 5.29
N PRO A 66 -55.98 -3.20 5.20
CA PRO A 66 -55.67 -2.21 6.23
C PRO A 66 -56.16 -2.66 7.62
N GLY A 67 -55.26 -2.65 8.60
CA GLY A 67 -55.55 -3.05 9.99
C GLY A 67 -55.28 -4.52 10.31
N ASP A 68 -55.01 -5.36 9.31
CA ASP A 68 -54.63 -6.76 9.50
C ASP A 68 -53.13 -6.88 9.79
N GLU A 69 -52.79 -7.73 10.75
CA GLU A 69 -51.41 -8.04 11.10
C GLU A 69 -50.97 -9.35 10.45
N VAL A 70 -50.17 -9.24 9.38
CA VAL A 70 -49.64 -10.37 8.61
C VAL A 70 -48.18 -10.09 8.22
N GLN A 71 -47.29 -11.05 8.45
CA GLN A 71 -45.85 -10.92 8.21
C GLN A 71 -45.28 -12.21 7.60
N LEU A 72 -44.15 -12.09 6.91
CA LEU A 72 -43.36 -13.25 6.47
C LEU A 72 -42.65 -13.89 7.66
N THR A 73 -42.53 -15.21 7.65
CA THR A 73 -41.64 -15.92 8.56
C THR A 73 -40.19 -15.75 8.10
N GLY A 74 -39.30 -15.33 9.01
CA GLY A 74 -37.90 -15.01 8.67
C GLY A 74 -37.02 -16.22 8.35
N GLU A 75 -37.50 -17.44 8.57
CA GLU A 75 -36.69 -18.65 8.41
C GLU A 75 -37.28 -19.61 7.40
N GLY A 76 -36.43 -20.06 6.46
CA GLY A 76 -36.63 -21.37 5.87
C GLY A 76 -37.27 -21.41 4.48
N PHE A 77 -37.83 -20.32 3.99
CA PHE A 77 -38.66 -20.28 2.77
C PHE A 77 -38.02 -19.63 1.54
N TYR A 78 -36.85 -19.01 1.73
CA TYR A 78 -36.06 -18.43 0.64
C TYR A 78 -34.65 -19.02 0.56
N ARG A 79 -34.18 -19.29 -0.66
CA ARG A 79 -32.80 -19.69 -0.94
C ARG A 79 -32.10 -18.60 -1.74
N VAL A 80 -30.80 -18.44 -1.50
CA VAL A 80 -29.92 -17.66 -2.38
C VAL A 80 -29.32 -18.58 -3.41
N GLN A 81 -29.38 -18.14 -4.65
CA GLN A 81 -28.92 -18.90 -5.79
C GLN A 81 -28.01 -18.01 -6.64
N LYS A 82 -26.82 -18.49 -6.98
CA LYS A 82 -25.91 -17.80 -7.90
C LYS A 82 -26.16 -18.24 -9.34
N ASP A 83 -26.25 -19.56 -9.52
CA ASP A 83 -26.56 -20.24 -10.77
C ASP A 83 -27.70 -21.25 -10.56
N PRO A 84 -28.47 -21.64 -11.60
CA PRO A 84 -29.62 -22.55 -11.48
C PRO A 84 -29.36 -23.89 -10.77
N GLU A 85 -28.09 -24.31 -10.65
CA GLU A 85 -27.64 -25.52 -9.97
C GLU A 85 -26.92 -25.24 -8.63
N ASP A 86 -26.48 -24.00 -8.36
CA ASP A 86 -25.69 -23.64 -7.18
C ASP A 86 -26.57 -22.96 -6.12
N THR A 87 -27.01 -23.75 -5.15
CA THR A 87 -27.75 -23.26 -3.99
C THR A 87 -26.76 -23.00 -2.86
N TYR A 88 -26.58 -21.74 -2.48
CA TYR A 88 -25.66 -21.39 -1.40
C TYR A 88 -26.18 -21.94 -0.07
N PRO A 89 -25.46 -22.86 0.62
CA PRO A 89 -25.95 -23.48 1.83
C PRO A 89 -25.95 -22.49 3.01
N ARG A 90 -26.92 -22.72 3.90
CA ARG A 90 -27.30 -21.87 5.04
C ARG A 90 -26.24 -21.74 6.14
N ALA A 91 -26.30 -20.54 6.74
CA ALA A 91 -25.92 -20.15 8.09
C ALA A 91 -24.42 -20.12 8.44
N GLY A 92 -23.94 -18.92 8.75
CA GLY A 92 -22.64 -18.67 9.39
C GLY A 92 -21.52 -18.19 8.47
N LEU A 93 -21.71 -18.24 7.14
CA LEU A 93 -20.76 -17.70 6.16
C LEU A 93 -21.38 -16.53 5.41
N ASP A 94 -20.60 -15.48 5.17
CA ASP A 94 -21.01 -14.38 4.31
C ASP A 94 -21.17 -14.83 2.86
N ILE A 95 -22.19 -14.30 2.19
CA ILE A 95 -22.38 -14.51 0.76
C ILE A 95 -21.26 -13.75 0.04
N PRO A 96 -20.40 -14.39 -0.77
CA PRO A 96 -19.35 -13.68 -1.50
C PRO A 96 -19.88 -12.62 -2.44
N VAL A 97 -18.98 -11.77 -2.92
CA VAL A 97 -19.30 -10.76 -3.93
C VAL A 97 -19.84 -11.42 -5.20
N GLY A 98 -20.89 -10.82 -5.75
CA GLY A 98 -21.49 -11.26 -6.99
C GLY A 98 -22.95 -10.89 -7.12
N HIS A 99 -23.56 -11.41 -8.18
CA HIS A 99 -24.99 -11.33 -8.44
C HIS A 99 -25.64 -12.66 -8.11
N TYR A 100 -26.78 -12.58 -7.44
CA TYR A 100 -27.53 -13.70 -6.92
C TYR A 100 -29.02 -13.43 -7.08
N PHE A 101 -29.80 -14.46 -6.80
CA PHE A 101 -31.24 -14.42 -6.79
C PHE A 101 -31.79 -15.02 -5.50
N ILE A 102 -32.82 -14.39 -4.96
CA ILE A 102 -33.61 -14.92 -3.86
C ILE A 102 -34.87 -15.55 -4.44
N LEU A 103 -35.05 -16.83 -4.16
CA LEU A 103 -36.12 -17.66 -4.71
C LEU A 103 -36.85 -18.39 -3.58
N ALA A 104 -38.17 -18.59 -3.73
CA ALA A 104 -38.92 -19.45 -2.82
C ALA A 104 -38.47 -20.92 -2.96
N TYR A 105 -38.35 -21.66 -1.84
CA TYR A 105 -37.90 -23.06 -1.85
C TYR A 105 -38.85 -24.02 -2.58
N SER A 106 -40.12 -23.66 -2.74
CA SER A 106 -41.11 -24.50 -3.40
C SER A 106 -42.30 -23.70 -3.87
N ASP A 107 -43.13 -24.30 -4.73
CA ASP A 107 -44.46 -23.84 -5.11
C ASP A 107 -45.50 -23.93 -3.97
N ARG A 108 -45.12 -24.49 -2.82
CA ARG A 108 -46.01 -24.66 -1.66
C ARG A 108 -46.34 -23.35 -0.98
N GLU A 109 -47.31 -23.42 -0.10
CA GLU A 109 -47.68 -22.32 0.77
C GLU A 109 -46.53 -21.95 1.72
N ILE A 110 -46.18 -20.67 1.74
CA ILE A 110 -45.21 -20.05 2.64
C ILE A 110 -45.95 -19.67 3.93
N PRO A 111 -45.48 -20.14 5.10
CA PRO A 111 -46.03 -19.77 6.39
C PRO A 111 -45.94 -18.27 6.65
N LEU A 112 -47.06 -17.73 7.12
CA LEU A 112 -47.21 -16.34 7.52
C LEU A 112 -47.35 -16.26 9.05
N THR A 113 -46.86 -15.18 9.63
CA THR A 113 -47.04 -14.82 11.05
C THR A 113 -47.95 -13.60 11.19
N GLY A 114 -48.32 -13.27 12.42
CA GLY A 114 -49.25 -12.18 12.73
C GLY A 114 -50.66 -12.69 13.01
N ARG A 115 -51.42 -11.92 13.79
CA ARG A 115 -52.73 -12.31 14.32
C ARG A 115 -53.73 -12.70 13.23
N ASP A 116 -53.64 -12.06 12.07
CA ASP A 116 -54.64 -12.19 11.01
C ASP A 116 -54.16 -13.12 9.87
N SER A 117 -52.99 -13.75 10.03
CA SER A 117 -52.31 -14.59 9.03
C SER A 117 -53.14 -15.76 8.49
N ALA A 118 -54.02 -16.36 9.30
CA ALA A 118 -54.88 -17.47 8.90
C ALA A 118 -55.84 -17.10 7.75
N ASN A 119 -56.16 -15.81 7.58
CA ASN A 119 -57.05 -15.31 6.52
C ASN A 119 -56.36 -15.21 5.15
N TYR A 120 -55.04 -15.39 5.10
CA TYR A 120 -54.21 -15.12 3.94
C TYR A 120 -53.42 -16.35 3.54
N VAL A 121 -53.13 -16.49 2.26
CA VAL A 121 -52.28 -17.56 1.72
C VAL A 121 -51.21 -16.94 0.82
N LEU A 122 -49.95 -17.34 0.99
CA LEU A 122 -48.88 -16.97 0.07
C LEU A 122 -48.32 -18.24 -0.56
N HIS A 123 -48.48 -18.40 -1.87
CA HIS A 123 -47.86 -19.51 -2.59
C HIS A 123 -46.47 -19.11 -3.06
N GLY A 124 -45.49 -20.00 -2.96
CA GLY A 124 -44.14 -19.70 -3.42
C GLY A 124 -44.05 -19.40 -4.92
N ALA A 125 -44.96 -19.96 -5.74
CA ALA A 125 -45.10 -19.60 -7.15
C ALA A 125 -45.53 -18.13 -7.38
N SER A 126 -46.08 -17.46 -6.36
CA SER A 126 -46.45 -16.04 -6.38
C SER A 126 -45.32 -15.12 -5.92
N VAL A 127 -44.17 -15.68 -5.51
CA VAL A 127 -42.97 -14.93 -5.17
C VAL A 127 -42.13 -14.80 -6.44
N PRO A 128 -41.94 -13.58 -6.96
CA PRO A 128 -41.04 -13.38 -8.09
C PRO A 128 -39.59 -13.66 -7.67
N GLU A 129 -38.73 -13.96 -8.65
CA GLU A 129 -37.30 -13.94 -8.43
C GLU A 129 -36.85 -12.52 -8.06
N ILE A 130 -36.05 -12.41 -6.99
CA ILE A 130 -35.55 -11.13 -6.49
C ILE A 130 -34.05 -11.08 -6.74
N SER A 131 -33.60 -10.07 -7.48
CA SER A 131 -32.17 -9.85 -7.69
C SER A 131 -31.49 -9.38 -6.41
N LEU A 132 -30.34 -9.99 -6.09
CA LEU A 132 -29.46 -9.65 -4.98
C LEU A 132 -28.07 -9.36 -5.53
N GLU A 133 -27.56 -8.16 -5.27
CA GLU A 133 -26.17 -7.78 -5.53
C GLU A 133 -25.39 -7.76 -4.21
N VAL A 134 -24.30 -8.50 -4.13
CA VAL A 134 -23.34 -8.38 -3.03
C VAL A 134 -22.11 -7.63 -3.54
N ARG A 135 -21.89 -6.44 -3.00
CA ARG A 135 -20.81 -5.55 -3.36
C ARG A 135 -19.57 -5.80 -2.49
N PRO A 136 -18.36 -5.59 -3.05
CA PRO A 136 -17.14 -5.69 -2.27
C PRO A 136 -17.15 -4.78 -1.05
N LYS A 137 -16.60 -5.27 0.06
CA LYS A 137 -16.42 -4.46 1.25
C LYS A 137 -15.23 -3.52 1.09
N PRO A 138 -15.40 -2.20 1.26
CA PRO A 138 -14.27 -1.28 1.30
C PRO A 138 -13.45 -1.53 2.56
N ILE A 139 -12.14 -1.73 2.39
CA ILE A 139 -11.17 -1.85 3.48
C ILE A 139 -10.07 -0.80 3.33
N THR A 140 -9.40 -0.49 4.44
CA THR A 140 -8.20 0.37 4.41
C THR A 140 -6.96 -0.41 4.78
N TYR A 141 -5.79 0.11 4.44
CA TYR A 141 -4.52 -0.46 4.84
C TYR A 141 -3.61 0.56 5.54
N THR A 142 -2.73 0.05 6.40
CA THR A 142 -1.62 0.81 6.98
C THR A 142 -0.33 0.04 6.75
N ILE A 143 0.66 0.68 6.14
CA ILE A 143 2.00 0.12 5.98
C ILE A 143 2.98 0.87 6.88
N THR A 144 3.69 0.13 7.73
CA THR A 144 4.73 0.66 8.60
C THR A 144 6.06 0.02 8.22
N VAL A 145 7.08 0.85 8.02
CA VAL A 145 8.43 0.41 7.66
C VAL A 145 9.44 1.24 8.47
N PRO A 146 10.41 0.61 9.17
CA PRO A 146 11.49 1.36 9.82
C PRO A 146 12.50 1.87 8.78
N SER A 147 13.38 2.78 9.17
CA SER A 147 14.56 3.14 8.35
C SER A 147 15.72 2.19 8.64
N PHE A 148 16.61 2.02 7.67
CA PHE A 148 17.69 1.02 7.71
C PHE A 148 19.02 1.64 7.32
N GLU A 149 20.13 1.02 7.74
CA GLU A 149 21.42 1.32 7.14
C GLU A 149 21.64 0.49 5.86
N TYR A 150 22.48 0.98 4.96
CA TYR A 150 22.87 0.21 3.78
C TYR A 150 23.48 -1.15 4.16
N GLY A 151 22.93 -2.24 3.60
CA GLY A 151 23.38 -3.61 3.90
C GLY A 151 22.92 -4.14 5.25
N ASP A 152 21.90 -3.55 5.87
CA ASP A 152 21.22 -4.10 7.03
C ASP A 152 20.59 -5.47 6.68
N PRO A 153 20.95 -6.56 7.37
CA PRO A 153 20.44 -7.90 7.07
C PRO A 153 18.95 -8.08 7.38
N ASP A 154 18.36 -7.23 8.22
CA ASP A 154 16.95 -7.32 8.60
C ASP A 154 16.03 -6.68 7.55
N PHE A 155 16.61 -5.93 6.59
CA PHE A 155 15.90 -5.42 5.43
C PHE A 155 15.46 -6.57 4.51
N PRO A 156 14.18 -6.67 4.12
CA PRO A 156 13.00 -5.86 4.46
C PRO A 156 11.95 -6.67 5.23
N THR A 157 12.37 -7.65 6.03
CA THR A 157 11.43 -8.50 6.80
C THR A 157 10.56 -7.68 7.77
N ALA A 158 10.96 -6.45 8.06
CA ALA A 158 10.24 -5.51 8.90
C ALA A 158 9.16 -4.66 8.18
N VAL A 159 8.88 -4.86 6.89
CA VAL A 159 7.70 -4.22 6.25
C VAL A 159 6.44 -4.86 6.81
N GLN A 160 5.64 -4.08 7.54
CA GLN A 160 4.40 -4.55 8.16
C GLN A 160 3.19 -3.95 7.46
N VAL A 161 2.30 -4.80 6.98
CA VAL A 161 1.03 -4.41 6.36
C VAL A 161 -0.11 -4.82 7.27
N THR A 162 -0.98 -3.86 7.62
CA THR A 162 -2.21 -4.14 8.35
C THR A 162 -3.41 -3.82 7.47
N LEU A 163 -4.29 -4.81 7.24
CA LEU A 163 -5.57 -4.64 6.55
C LEU A 163 -6.67 -4.44 7.59
N ASN A 164 -7.40 -3.33 7.50
CA ASN A 164 -8.44 -2.95 8.46
C ASN A 164 -9.83 -3.17 7.85
N GLY A 165 -10.74 -3.79 8.61
CA GLY A 165 -12.13 -4.00 8.19
C GLY A 165 -12.41 -5.36 7.54
N LEU A 166 -11.43 -6.27 7.54
CA LEU A 166 -11.63 -7.67 7.14
C LEU A 166 -12.70 -8.34 8.02
N VAL A 167 -13.51 -9.19 7.39
CA VAL A 167 -14.40 -10.11 8.08
C VAL A 167 -13.54 -11.15 8.83
N PRO A 168 -13.80 -11.43 10.11
CA PRO A 168 -13.02 -12.41 10.87
C PRO A 168 -13.00 -13.79 10.21
N GLY A 169 -11.79 -14.36 10.07
CA GLY A 169 -11.59 -15.67 9.43
C GLY A 169 -11.26 -15.61 7.94
N ASP A 170 -11.41 -14.45 7.29
CA ASP A 170 -11.03 -14.31 5.89
C ASP A 170 -9.50 -14.29 5.71
N ALA A 171 -9.04 -15.11 4.77
CA ALA A 171 -7.65 -15.13 4.32
C ALA A 171 -7.48 -14.14 3.16
N VAL A 172 -6.88 -12.98 3.47
CA VAL A 172 -6.52 -11.93 2.51
C VAL A 172 -5.06 -11.54 2.73
N GLU A 173 -4.30 -11.56 1.66
CA GLU A 173 -2.90 -11.16 1.58
C GLU A 173 -2.77 -9.89 0.73
N SER A 174 -1.57 -9.31 0.71
CA SER A 174 -1.27 -8.07 0.00
C SER A 174 -0.02 -8.20 -0.85
N GLU A 175 -0.08 -7.73 -2.09
CA GLU A 175 1.10 -7.48 -2.91
C GLU A 175 1.44 -5.98 -2.87
N LEU A 176 2.73 -5.68 -2.79
CA LEU A 176 3.24 -4.33 -2.62
C LEU A 176 3.98 -3.86 -3.87
N ASP A 177 3.88 -2.57 -4.15
CA ASP A 177 4.74 -1.86 -5.10
C ASP A 177 5.65 -0.90 -4.34
N PHE A 178 6.82 -0.65 -4.92
CA PHE A 178 7.84 0.21 -4.33
C PHE A 178 8.27 1.29 -5.31
N TRP A 179 8.62 2.46 -4.77
CA TRP A 179 9.17 3.58 -5.52
C TRP A 179 10.36 4.16 -4.79
N ARG A 180 11.34 4.64 -5.56
CA ARG A 180 12.47 5.44 -5.09
C ARG A 180 12.40 6.80 -5.76
N ASP A 181 12.38 7.87 -4.98
CA ASP A 181 12.29 9.25 -5.49
C ASP A 181 11.16 9.44 -6.52
N GLY A 182 10.00 8.79 -6.30
CA GLY A 182 8.82 8.84 -7.17
C GLY A 182 8.88 7.96 -8.43
N THR A 183 9.98 7.23 -8.65
CA THR A 183 10.12 6.31 -9.79
C THR A 183 9.89 4.87 -9.33
N PRO A 184 9.13 4.03 -10.08
CA PRO A 184 8.97 2.62 -9.75
C PRO A 184 10.33 1.97 -9.55
N TRP A 185 10.48 1.26 -8.44
CA TRP A 185 11.69 0.57 -8.06
C TRP A 185 11.39 -0.90 -7.88
N GLU A 186 12.13 -1.74 -8.60
CA GLU A 186 12.06 -3.18 -8.37
C GLU A 186 12.72 -3.50 -7.04
N TRP A 187 11.98 -4.24 -6.22
CA TRP A 187 12.44 -4.65 -4.92
C TRP A 187 13.80 -5.38 -5.02
N SER A 188 14.74 -4.98 -4.17
CA SER A 188 16.06 -5.60 -4.03
C SER A 188 16.37 -5.84 -2.55
N PRO A 189 17.00 -6.98 -2.20
CA PRO A 189 17.44 -7.24 -0.84
C PRO A 189 18.58 -6.33 -0.37
N LEU A 190 19.22 -5.60 -1.30
CA LEU A 190 20.28 -4.63 -1.00
C LEU A 190 19.93 -3.29 -1.68
N PRO A 191 18.94 -2.55 -1.15
CA PRO A 191 18.57 -1.25 -1.68
C PRO A 191 19.72 -0.26 -1.51
N ASP A 192 19.83 0.66 -2.46
CA ASP A 192 20.74 1.78 -2.36
C ASP A 192 20.32 2.77 -1.29
N VAL A 193 21.25 3.62 -0.84
CA VAL A 193 20.92 4.78 0.00
C VAL A 193 19.94 5.69 -0.72
N GLY A 194 18.89 6.11 -0.03
CA GLY A 194 17.85 6.98 -0.57
C GLY A 194 16.53 6.85 0.17
N ASP A 195 15.54 7.60 -0.31
CA ASP A 195 14.19 7.59 0.21
C ASP A 195 13.27 6.73 -0.66
N TYR A 196 12.46 5.93 0.02
CA TYR A 196 11.60 4.95 -0.60
C TYR A 196 10.17 5.10 -0.09
N THR A 197 9.23 4.79 -0.98
CA THR A 197 7.82 4.67 -0.63
C THR A 197 7.32 3.30 -1.04
N VAL A 198 6.37 2.78 -0.27
CA VAL A 198 5.74 1.49 -0.51
C VAL A 198 4.23 1.64 -0.37
N ALA A 199 3.49 1.07 -1.30
CA ALA A 199 2.04 1.09 -1.29
C ALA A 199 1.51 -0.31 -1.62
N LEU A 200 0.29 -0.57 -1.15
CA LEU A 200 -0.42 -1.80 -1.50
C LEU A 200 -0.88 -1.70 -2.96
N ARG A 201 -0.46 -2.66 -3.79
CA ARG A 201 -0.88 -2.75 -5.20
C ARG A 201 -2.22 -3.46 -5.33
N THR A 202 -2.30 -4.69 -4.81
CA THR A 202 -3.49 -5.53 -4.92
C THR A 202 -3.63 -6.47 -3.73
N LEU A 203 -4.87 -6.85 -3.46
CA LEU A 203 -5.21 -7.90 -2.53
C LEU A 203 -5.09 -9.26 -3.23
N THR A 204 -4.65 -10.27 -2.50
CA THR A 204 -4.51 -11.65 -2.97
C THR A 204 -5.06 -12.63 -1.93
N GLY A 205 -5.15 -13.90 -2.30
CA GLY A 205 -5.71 -14.95 -1.46
C GLY A 205 -7.19 -15.23 -1.71
N PRO A 206 -7.75 -16.27 -1.07
CA PRO A 206 -9.07 -16.82 -1.42
C PRO A 206 -10.24 -15.84 -1.24
N ALA A 207 -10.17 -14.95 -0.25
CA ALA A 207 -11.25 -14.02 0.05
C ALA A 207 -11.04 -12.63 -0.59
N ALA A 208 -9.92 -12.37 -1.28
CA ALA A 208 -9.57 -11.04 -1.79
C ALA A 208 -10.63 -10.43 -2.72
N GLY A 209 -11.29 -11.26 -3.55
CA GLY A 209 -12.35 -10.80 -4.45
C GLY A 209 -13.59 -10.22 -3.74
N ASN A 210 -13.71 -10.43 -2.43
CA ASN A 210 -14.79 -9.88 -1.62
C ASN A 210 -14.53 -8.47 -1.10
N TYR A 211 -13.35 -7.91 -1.40
CA TYR A 211 -12.89 -6.64 -0.88
C TYR A 211 -12.45 -5.70 -1.98
N VAL A 212 -12.52 -4.41 -1.69
CA VAL A 212 -11.94 -3.34 -2.49
C VAL A 212 -11.20 -2.39 -1.56
N LEU A 213 -10.11 -1.80 -2.03
CA LEU A 213 -9.44 -0.75 -1.27
C LEU A 213 -10.29 0.51 -1.28
N ALA A 214 -10.53 1.09 -0.11
CA ALA A 214 -11.20 2.37 0.00
C ALA A 214 -10.36 3.47 -0.67
N GLU A 215 -11.02 4.47 -1.26
CA GLU A 215 -10.34 5.59 -1.91
C GLU A 215 -9.57 6.48 -0.93
N THR A 216 -9.95 6.47 0.36
CA THR A 216 -9.35 7.28 1.42
C THR A 216 -9.11 6.47 2.69
N GLY A 217 -8.26 6.98 3.58
CA GLY A 217 -7.95 6.33 4.86
C GLY A 217 -6.86 5.26 4.80
N ASN A 218 -6.19 5.13 3.65
CA ASN A 218 -4.99 4.29 3.52
C ASN A 218 -3.74 5.07 3.94
N THR A 219 -2.78 4.38 4.54
CA THR A 219 -1.47 4.93 4.89
C THR A 219 -0.38 4.17 4.15
N ILE A 220 0.30 4.86 3.23
CA ILE A 220 1.48 4.34 2.53
C ILE A 220 2.67 4.27 3.49
N GLY A 221 3.59 3.33 3.22
CA GLY A 221 4.84 3.25 3.96
C GLY A 221 5.89 4.16 3.35
N GLN A 222 6.73 4.74 4.20
CA GLN A 222 7.90 5.52 3.80
C GLN A 222 9.08 5.05 4.64
N PHE A 223 10.24 4.89 4.01
CA PHE A 223 11.48 4.57 4.72
C PHE A 223 12.68 5.14 3.99
N SER A 224 13.76 5.33 4.74
CA SER A 224 15.04 5.73 4.19
C SER A 224 16.06 4.62 4.42
N VAL A 225 16.92 4.42 3.43
CA VAL A 225 18.16 3.67 3.60
C VAL A 225 19.28 4.70 3.77
N ILE A 226 19.87 4.75 4.96
CA ILE A 226 20.95 5.69 5.27
C ILE A 226 22.33 5.06 5.02
N PRO A 227 23.37 5.85 4.71
CA PRO A 227 24.71 5.30 4.47
C PRO A 227 25.23 4.55 5.68
N ARG A 228 25.79 3.35 5.52
CA ARG A 228 26.31 2.55 6.64
C ARG A 228 27.53 3.21 7.29
N LEU A 229 27.57 3.28 8.61
CA LEU A 229 28.76 3.77 9.31
C LEU A 229 29.90 2.75 9.22
N ILE A 230 31.07 3.19 8.74
CA ILE A 230 32.28 2.36 8.69
C ILE A 230 33.44 3.03 9.41
N ASN A 231 34.17 2.27 10.23
CA ASN A 231 35.41 2.73 10.87
C ASN A 231 36.53 1.71 10.64
N PRO A 232 37.12 1.67 9.42
CA PRO A 232 38.12 0.68 9.06
C PRO A 232 39.35 0.78 9.96
N SER A 233 39.91 -0.36 10.39
CA SER A 233 41.20 -0.37 11.07
C SER A 233 42.32 -0.07 10.07
N LEU A 234 43.25 0.80 10.46
CA LEU A 234 44.38 1.20 9.64
C LEU A 234 45.66 0.57 10.16
N SER A 235 46.52 0.15 9.23
CA SER A 235 47.86 -0.37 9.51
C SER A 235 48.91 0.72 9.24
N SER A 236 50.00 0.36 8.57
CA SER A 236 51.03 1.29 8.11
C SER A 236 50.98 1.38 6.60
N TYR A 237 51.01 2.61 6.08
CA TYR A 237 51.04 2.87 4.65
C TYR A 237 52.26 3.70 4.28
N ASP A 238 52.70 3.54 3.04
CA ASP A 238 53.76 4.34 2.42
C ASP A 238 53.18 5.11 1.25
N SER A 239 53.63 6.36 1.06
CA SER A 239 53.31 7.17 -0.11
C SER A 239 54.52 7.97 -0.57
N VAL A 240 54.44 8.50 -1.79
CA VAL A 240 55.37 9.52 -2.29
C VAL A 240 54.66 10.87 -2.24
N TYR A 241 55.38 11.92 -1.86
CA TYR A 241 54.85 13.27 -1.75
C TYR A 241 54.05 13.70 -3.00
N GLY A 242 52.79 14.09 -2.78
CA GLY A 242 51.84 14.47 -3.83
C GLY A 242 50.99 13.33 -4.39
N ASP A 243 51.29 12.07 -4.08
CA ASP A 243 50.45 10.92 -4.47
C ASP A 243 49.43 10.60 -3.38
N PRO A 244 48.14 10.41 -3.72
CA PRO A 244 47.14 9.97 -2.77
C PRO A 244 47.36 8.50 -2.40
N VAL A 245 47.13 8.17 -1.13
CA VAL A 245 47.06 6.78 -0.69
C VAL A 245 45.61 6.33 -0.81
N LEU A 246 45.34 5.45 -1.78
CA LEU A 246 44.02 4.86 -1.99
C LEU A 246 44.07 3.38 -1.62
N VAL A 247 43.27 2.99 -0.64
CA VAL A 247 43.13 1.60 -0.20
C VAL A 247 41.80 1.08 -0.74
N ASP A 248 41.82 -0.04 -1.45
CA ASP A 248 40.59 -0.69 -1.89
C ASP A 248 39.77 -1.15 -0.68
N PHE A 249 38.47 -0.84 -0.70
CA PHE A 249 37.51 -1.32 0.28
C PHE A 249 36.59 -2.35 -0.37
N GLU A 250 35.34 -1.98 -0.64
CA GLU A 250 34.32 -2.87 -1.17
C GLU A 250 33.60 -2.19 -2.33
N GLN A 251 33.14 -2.97 -3.31
CA GLN A 251 32.27 -2.52 -4.41
C GLN A 251 32.80 -1.27 -5.14
N GLY A 252 34.12 -1.18 -5.34
CA GLY A 252 34.75 -0.03 -6.01
C GLY A 252 34.89 1.23 -5.15
N VAL A 253 34.52 1.18 -3.87
CA VAL A 253 34.85 2.22 -2.89
C VAL A 253 36.33 2.11 -2.51
N LYS A 254 37.01 3.25 -2.46
CA LYS A 254 38.38 3.39 -2.00
C LYS A 254 38.42 4.31 -0.77
N LEU A 255 39.26 3.95 0.19
CA LEU A 255 39.57 4.79 1.34
C LEU A 255 40.75 5.67 0.96
N GLN A 256 40.57 6.99 0.94
CA GLN A 256 41.71 7.89 0.82
C GLN A 256 42.30 8.15 2.19
N ILE A 257 43.55 7.74 2.39
CA ILE A 257 44.25 7.93 3.66
C ILE A 257 44.87 9.33 3.69
N GLY A 258 44.67 10.03 4.81
CA GLY A 258 45.30 11.32 5.11
C GLY A 258 45.84 11.35 6.53
N VAL A 259 46.24 12.53 6.99
CA VAL A 259 46.79 12.74 8.33
C VAL A 259 45.89 13.69 9.10
N ARG A 260 45.53 13.31 10.32
CA ARG A 260 44.86 14.17 11.29
C ARG A 260 45.90 14.93 12.11
N LEU A 261 45.85 16.26 12.07
CA LEU A 261 46.68 17.14 12.88
C LEU A 261 46.16 17.24 14.31
N ASP A 262 46.95 17.85 15.19
CA ASP A 262 46.61 18.00 16.62
C ASP A 262 45.41 18.94 16.85
N ASP A 263 45.14 19.83 15.90
CA ASP A 263 43.94 20.68 15.88
C ASP A 263 42.69 19.98 15.31
N GLY A 264 42.80 18.70 14.94
CA GLY A 264 41.72 17.90 14.36
C GLY A 264 41.58 18.00 12.84
N THR A 265 42.31 18.91 12.19
CA THR A 265 42.27 19.07 10.72
C THR A 265 42.80 17.81 10.03
N ILE A 266 42.11 17.36 8.98
CA ILE A 266 42.58 16.25 8.16
C ILE A 266 43.18 16.77 6.85
N ILE A 267 44.44 16.43 6.59
CA ILE A 267 45.15 16.73 5.35
C ILE A 267 45.25 15.47 4.51
N LYS A 268 44.69 15.50 3.30
CA LYS A 268 44.64 14.37 2.35
C LYS A 268 45.99 14.07 1.67
N LEU A 269 46.82 15.10 1.52
CA LEU A 269 48.14 15.05 0.89
C LEU A 269 49.16 15.78 1.79
N PRO A 270 49.62 15.13 2.88
CA PRO A 270 50.55 15.75 3.81
C PRO A 270 51.97 15.85 3.21
N ASP A 271 52.80 16.68 3.82
CA ASP A 271 54.22 16.81 3.44
C ASP A 271 55.00 15.51 3.68
N ALA A 272 56.22 15.44 3.12
CA ALA A 272 57.10 14.31 3.36
C ALA A 272 57.49 14.23 4.86
N GLY A 273 57.23 13.09 5.49
CA GLY A 273 57.38 12.93 6.93
C GLY A 273 56.87 11.59 7.43
N ASN A 274 57.02 11.35 8.74
CA ASN A 274 56.50 10.17 9.42
C ASN A 274 55.35 10.57 10.36
N TYR A 275 54.16 10.00 10.12
CA TYR A 275 52.92 10.32 10.82
C TYR A 275 52.40 9.11 11.61
N ASN A 276 53.12 8.74 12.67
CA ASN A 276 52.75 7.62 13.54
C ASN A 276 51.51 7.93 14.37
N GLY A 277 50.50 7.05 14.33
CA GLY A 277 49.24 7.19 15.06
C GLY A 277 48.35 8.36 14.61
N LYS A 278 48.70 9.02 13.50
CA LYS A 278 47.97 10.18 12.97
C LYS A 278 47.30 9.92 11.62
N ALA A 279 47.59 8.79 10.96
CA ALA A 279 46.93 8.45 9.70
C ALA A 279 45.46 8.10 9.96
N VAL A 280 44.55 8.62 9.15
CA VAL A 280 43.10 8.36 9.23
C VAL A 280 42.53 8.20 7.83
N VAL A 281 41.36 7.57 7.69
CA VAL A 281 40.59 7.68 6.45
C VAL A 281 40.11 9.13 6.35
N ALA A 282 40.58 9.86 5.35
CA ALA A 282 40.23 11.24 5.14
C ALA A 282 38.86 11.38 4.47
N GLU A 283 38.63 10.59 3.42
CA GLU A 283 37.37 10.51 2.69
C GLU A 283 37.18 9.15 2.02
N LEU A 284 35.95 8.91 1.59
CA LEU A 284 35.56 7.78 0.77
C LEU A 284 35.46 8.24 -0.68
N VAL A 285 36.06 7.47 -1.59
CA VAL A 285 36.15 7.81 -3.01
C VAL A 285 35.55 6.68 -3.84
N GLY A 286 34.91 7.02 -4.96
CA GLY A 286 34.31 6.08 -5.91
C GLY A 286 32.80 6.25 -6.01
N ASP A 287 32.23 5.68 -7.06
CA ASP A 287 30.82 5.88 -7.43
C ASP A 287 29.85 5.40 -6.34
N TYR A 288 30.28 4.45 -5.52
CA TYR A 288 29.48 3.85 -4.45
C TYR A 288 29.81 4.37 -3.05
N ALA A 289 30.64 5.42 -2.94
CA ALA A 289 31.04 5.98 -1.65
C ALA A 289 29.83 6.51 -0.84
N TYR A 290 28.76 6.95 -1.52
CA TYR A 290 27.53 7.44 -0.89
C TYR A 290 26.80 6.37 -0.05
N ARG A 291 27.11 5.09 -0.24
CA ARG A 291 26.54 3.98 0.54
C ARG A 291 27.09 3.90 1.96
N TYR A 292 28.17 4.63 2.24
CA TYR A 292 28.88 4.56 3.51
C TYR A 292 29.13 5.96 4.07
N ARG A 293 29.30 6.05 5.38
CA ARG A 293 29.70 7.28 6.09
C ARG A 293 30.85 6.98 7.05
N LEU A 294 31.71 7.97 7.25
CA LEU A 294 32.78 7.91 8.24
C LEU A 294 32.33 8.53 9.57
N PRO A 295 32.85 8.07 10.72
CA PRO A 295 32.71 8.76 12.00
C PRO A 295 33.24 10.19 11.96
N ALA A 296 32.94 10.93 13.03
CA ALA A 296 33.55 12.24 13.26
C ALA A 296 35.09 12.11 13.24
N PRO A 297 35.84 13.13 12.75
CA PRO A 297 37.29 13.04 12.59
C PRO A 297 38.07 12.52 13.81
N ASP A 298 37.63 12.84 15.01
CA ASP A 298 38.20 12.45 16.30
C ASP A 298 37.94 10.98 16.67
N GLU A 299 36.84 10.40 16.21
CA GLU A 299 36.41 9.01 16.45
C GLU A 299 36.98 8.00 15.43
N ARG A 300 37.64 8.48 14.36
CA ARG A 300 38.21 7.62 13.33
C ARG A 300 39.39 6.83 13.87
N ASN A 301 39.45 5.54 13.53
CA ASN A 301 40.59 4.69 13.80
C ASN A 301 41.85 5.28 13.15
N THR A 302 42.95 5.23 13.89
CA THR A 302 44.23 5.76 13.43
C THR A 302 45.19 4.64 13.03
N GLY A 303 46.13 4.99 12.15
CA GLY A 303 47.26 4.15 11.74
C GLY A 303 48.52 4.97 11.56
N ASN A 304 49.47 4.44 10.78
CA ASN A 304 50.72 5.11 10.47
C ASN A 304 50.81 5.42 8.97
N LEU A 305 51.41 6.57 8.63
CA LEU A 305 51.70 6.93 7.26
C LEU A 305 53.13 7.47 7.15
N TRP A 306 53.94 6.89 6.27
CA TRP A 306 55.23 7.43 5.88
C TRP A 306 55.15 8.03 4.48
N VAL A 307 55.40 9.33 4.36
CA VAL A 307 55.42 10.03 3.08
C VAL A 307 56.87 10.32 2.68
N GLN A 308 57.30 9.67 1.61
CA GLN A 308 58.62 9.82 1.02
C GLN A 308 58.71 11.11 0.19
N LYS A 309 59.90 11.70 0.12
CA LYS A 309 60.13 12.83 -0.80
C LYS A 309 60.03 12.36 -2.24
N ARG A 310 59.36 13.13 -3.10
CA ARG A 310 59.35 12.88 -4.54
C ARG A 310 60.73 13.20 -5.14
N PRO A 311 61.36 12.27 -5.89
CA PRO A 311 62.58 12.57 -6.62
C PRO A 311 62.31 13.62 -7.69
N VAL A 312 63.18 14.63 -7.78
CA VAL A 312 63.19 15.58 -8.91
C VAL A 312 64.31 15.15 -9.85
N THR A 313 63.97 14.66 -11.03
CA THR A 313 64.93 14.49 -12.12
C THR A 313 65.10 15.83 -12.82
N GLY A 314 66.24 16.48 -12.60
CA GLY A 314 66.61 17.67 -13.34
C GLY A 314 66.75 17.34 -14.82
N LEU A 315 65.99 18.02 -15.69
CA LEU A 315 66.42 18.19 -17.07
C LEU A 315 67.78 18.86 -17.01
N SER A 316 68.81 18.16 -17.50
CA SER A 316 70.16 18.69 -17.67
C SER A 316 70.09 20.08 -18.30
N GLN A 317 70.88 21.03 -17.78
CA GLN A 317 71.17 22.32 -18.40
C GLN A 317 71.47 22.14 -19.90
N ALA A 318 70.46 22.30 -20.75
CA ALA A 318 70.64 22.31 -22.19
C ALA A 318 70.97 23.74 -22.61
N LEU A 319 72.25 23.96 -22.88
CA LEU A 319 72.77 24.82 -23.94
C LEU A 319 72.31 26.29 -23.91
N TRP A 320 73.00 27.11 -23.12
CA TRP A 320 73.19 28.52 -23.46
C TRP A 320 74.12 28.61 -24.67
N GLY A 321 73.54 28.50 -25.86
CA GLY A 321 74.22 28.67 -27.12
C GLY A 321 74.03 30.07 -27.70
N THR A 322 75.16 30.73 -27.96
CA THR A 322 75.41 31.85 -28.90
C THR A 322 75.17 33.28 -28.36
N LYS A 323 76.06 34.28 -28.53
CA LYS A 323 77.12 34.53 -29.54
C LYS A 323 78.32 35.33 -28.96
N PRO A 324 79.52 35.24 -29.59
CA PRO A 324 80.60 36.21 -29.38
C PRO A 324 80.34 37.50 -30.20
N VAL A 325 80.54 38.66 -29.58
CA VAL A 325 80.53 39.96 -30.27
C VAL A 325 81.98 40.31 -30.64
N ARG A 326 82.26 40.43 -31.95
CA ARG A 326 83.48 41.05 -32.48
C ARG A 326 83.07 42.37 -33.12
N GLY A 327 83.88 43.40 -32.88
CA GLY A 327 83.49 44.80 -32.85
C GLY A 327 83.24 45.51 -34.18
N VAL A 328 82.81 46.76 -34.05
CA VAL A 328 82.95 47.79 -35.08
C VAL A 328 83.33 49.10 -34.39
N SER A 329 84.46 49.64 -34.85
CA SER A 329 85.03 50.95 -34.56
C SER A 329 84.14 52.08 -35.07
N ALA A 330 83.93 53.11 -34.26
CA ALA A 330 83.42 54.41 -34.73
C ALA A 330 84.56 55.42 -34.75
N SER A 331 85.05 55.75 -35.95
CA SER A 331 85.91 56.91 -36.20
C SER A 331 85.04 58.16 -36.37
N SER A 332 85.39 59.21 -35.64
CA SER A 332 84.76 60.53 -35.70
C SER A 332 85.14 61.27 -36.98
N ALA A 333 84.13 61.77 -37.70
CA ALA A 333 84.28 62.82 -38.69
C ALA A 333 83.78 64.13 -38.08
N ARG A 334 84.66 65.13 -38.08
CA ARG A 334 84.41 66.54 -37.75
C ARG A 334 83.68 67.21 -38.91
N ASP A 335 82.80 68.16 -38.59
CA ASP A 335 82.66 69.44 -39.32
C ASP A 335 81.98 70.47 -38.39
N ASP A 336 82.81 71.38 -37.88
CA ASP A 336 82.48 72.78 -37.50
C ASP A 336 82.46 73.62 -38.82
N PRO A 337 82.04 74.92 -38.92
CA PRO A 337 82.17 75.93 -37.87
C PRO A 337 81.26 77.21 -37.88
N VAL A 338 81.52 78.04 -36.86
CA VAL A 338 81.42 79.51 -36.72
C VAL A 338 80.05 80.18 -36.53
N HIS A 339 79.87 80.74 -35.32
CA HIS A 339 79.57 82.17 -35.17
C HIS A 339 80.61 82.83 -34.24
N GLN A 340 81.39 83.75 -34.79
CA GLN A 340 82.08 84.82 -34.07
C GLN A 340 81.11 85.98 -33.85
N ALA A 341 81.30 86.70 -32.74
CA ALA A 341 80.77 88.04 -32.53
C ALA A 341 81.58 89.05 -33.35
N GLY A 342 80.87 89.97 -34.01
CA GLY A 342 81.42 91.03 -34.87
C GLY A 342 80.39 91.47 -35.89
#